data_AF-A0A3Q2ZP25-F1
#
_entry.id   AF-A0A3Q2ZP25-F1
#
_cell.length_a   1.000
_cell.length_b   1.000
_cell.length_c   1.000
_cell.angle_alpha   90.00
_cell.angle_beta   90.00
_cell.angle_gamma   90.00
#
_symmetry.space_group_name_H-M   'P 1'
#
loop_
_entity.id
_entity.type
_entity.pdbx_description
1 polymer ?
#
loop_
_entity_poly.entity_id
_entity_poly.type
_entity_poly.pdbx_seq_one_letter_code
_entity_poly.pdbx_strand_id
1 'polypeptide(L)'
;MTFGIGYFLLGLDVRDTSQVEEALGAAGLDWTAPTLILSEVVLTYMETQWSDAVISWAAEHLPQSLFVMYEQIHPHDPFGRIMQEHFLKLNSTLHALQQYPDAAAQRRRFLDKGWECCVCLDMNDFYLGLVPEEEWHRVESLEPFDEHEEWHAKCSHYFILTASRGSLMKRALLPHAPGRKTTASASDSSPVPSISPRRSPAALNVRTASVGLEGLGMASTRTGAEKVLLTGGSSRGGRMAGSRVLVRRQEGWRSITVEPSVNLGHYSLHSHRC
;
A
#
# COMPACT_ATOMS: atom_id res chain seq x y z
N MET A 1 -2.90 21.44 6.36
CA MET A 1 -3.17 21.51 7.81
C MET A 1 -3.20 20.09 8.34
N THR A 2 -2.37 19.82 9.34
CA THR A 2 -2.12 18.54 10.01
C THR A 2 -3.41 17.90 10.54
N PHE A 3 -3.70 16.68 10.11
CA PHE A 3 -4.72 15.83 10.72
C PHE A 3 -4.04 15.06 11.85
N GLY A 4 -4.21 15.50 13.09
CA GLY A 4 -3.58 14.86 14.25
C GLY A 4 -2.06 15.05 14.29
N ILE A 5 -1.49 14.92 15.48
CA ILE A 5 -0.04 15.01 15.68
C ILE A 5 0.53 13.71 15.07
N GLY A 6 1.17 13.80 13.90
CA GLY A 6 1.89 12.69 13.28
C GLY A 6 1.19 11.94 12.12
N TYR A 7 0.12 12.48 11.52
CA TYR A 7 -0.46 11.90 10.30
C TYR A 7 -0.67 12.95 9.20
N PHE A 8 -0.30 12.58 7.97
CA PHE A 8 -0.36 13.43 6.79
C PHE A 8 -0.94 12.63 5.62
N LEU A 9 -1.82 13.28 4.85
CA LEU A 9 -2.35 12.76 3.59
C LEU A 9 -1.90 13.71 2.47
N LEU A 10 -1.13 13.18 1.53
CA LEU A 10 -0.56 13.93 0.41
C LEU A 10 -1.10 13.37 -0.90
N GLY A 11 -1.70 14.23 -1.73
CA GLY A 11 -2.16 13.84 -3.07
C GLY A 11 -1.06 14.13 -4.08
N LEU A 12 -0.37 13.08 -4.54
CA LEU A 12 0.83 13.17 -5.35
C LEU A 12 0.82 12.09 -6.43
N ASP A 13 1.50 12.35 -7.54
CA ASP A 13 1.91 11.31 -8.47
C ASP A 13 3.27 10.77 -8.04
N VAL A 14 3.32 9.53 -7.56
CA VAL A 14 4.57 8.94 -7.06
C VAL A 14 5.63 8.75 -8.15
N ARG A 15 5.25 8.86 -9.44
CA ARG A 15 6.20 8.83 -10.57
C ARG A 15 7.05 10.10 -10.64
N ASP A 16 6.56 11.22 -10.09
CA ASP A 16 7.31 12.46 -9.96
C ASP A 16 8.02 12.50 -8.60
N THR A 17 9.20 11.88 -8.56
CA THR A 17 9.97 11.75 -7.32
C THR A 17 10.40 13.10 -6.73
N SER A 18 10.59 14.13 -7.56
CA SER A 18 10.88 15.48 -7.09
C SER A 18 9.69 16.09 -6.34
N GLN A 19 8.48 15.92 -6.88
CA GLN A 19 7.26 16.36 -6.18
C GLN A 19 7.02 15.58 -4.89
N VAL A 20 7.32 14.27 -4.89
CA VAL A 20 7.25 13.44 -3.68
C VAL A 20 8.19 13.95 -2.59
N GLU A 21 9.45 14.24 -2.95
CA GLU A 21 10.45 14.76 -2.02
C GLU A 21 10.05 16.11 -1.44
N GLU A 22 9.62 17.06 -2.28
CA GLU A 22 9.15 18.37 -1.84
C GLU A 22 7.97 18.25 -0.86
N ALA A 23 6.99 17.41 -1.20
CA ALA A 23 5.78 17.25 -0.40
C ALA A 23 6.05 16.55 0.95
N LEU A 24 6.92 15.54 0.97
CA LEU A 24 7.35 14.87 2.20
C LEU A 24 8.19 15.81 3.08
N GLY A 25 9.09 16.60 2.49
CA GLY A 25 9.86 17.62 3.19
C GLY A 25 8.96 18.70 3.79
N ALA A 26 7.98 19.19 3.03
CA ALA A 26 6.99 20.16 3.51
C ALA A 26 6.06 19.58 4.62
N ALA A 27 5.85 18.26 4.61
CA ALA A 27 5.16 17.54 5.68
C ALA A 27 6.04 17.31 6.92
N GLY A 28 7.34 17.62 6.85
CA GLY A 28 8.28 17.50 7.97
C GLY A 28 8.83 16.09 8.16
N LEU A 29 8.97 15.31 7.08
CA LEU A 29 9.65 14.01 7.14
C LEU A 29 11.10 14.19 7.63
N ASP A 30 11.48 13.44 8.66
CA ASP A 30 12.88 13.32 9.07
C ASP A 30 13.56 12.24 8.22
N TRP A 31 14.37 12.67 7.26
CA TRP A 31 15.11 11.80 6.33
C TRP A 31 16.11 10.87 7.01
N THR A 32 16.50 11.14 8.26
CA THR A 32 17.45 10.30 9.00
C THR A 32 16.76 9.23 9.86
N ALA A 33 15.45 9.35 10.06
CA ALA A 33 14.69 8.44 10.90
C ALA A 33 14.50 7.07 10.22
N PRO A 34 14.48 5.96 11.00
CA PRO A 34 14.04 4.66 10.51
C PRO A 34 12.65 4.75 9.85
N THR A 35 12.57 4.40 8.57
CA THR A 35 11.35 4.60 7.76
C THR A 35 10.83 3.28 7.21
N LEU A 36 9.55 2.99 7.48
CA LEU A 36 8.82 1.89 6.86
C LEU A 36 8.06 2.40 5.64
N ILE A 37 8.28 1.78 4.48
CA ILE A 37 7.59 2.07 3.23
C ILE A 37 6.70 0.87 2.90
N LEU A 38 5.42 1.13 2.64
CA LEU A 38 4.44 0.09 2.31
C LEU A 38 3.93 0.32 0.88
N SER A 39 4.04 -0.70 0.03
CA SER A 39 3.43 -0.73 -1.30
C SER A 39 2.58 -1.98 -1.44
N GLU A 40 1.27 -1.84 -1.28
CA GLU A 40 0.31 -2.93 -1.38
C GLU A 40 -0.46 -2.82 -2.70
N VAL A 41 -0.06 -3.59 -3.70
CA VAL A 41 -0.63 -3.60 -5.05
C VAL A 41 -0.68 -2.19 -5.65
N VAL A 42 0.47 -1.50 -5.70
CA VAL A 42 0.56 -0.12 -6.19
C VAL A 42 1.52 -0.01 -7.38
N LEU A 43 2.77 -0.44 -7.23
CA LEU A 43 3.81 -0.23 -8.22
C LEU A 43 3.61 -1.10 -9.47
N THR A 44 2.91 -2.22 -9.34
CA THR A 44 2.54 -3.10 -10.47
C THR A 44 1.76 -2.37 -11.59
N TYR A 45 1.05 -1.30 -11.27
CA TYR A 45 0.17 -0.57 -12.21
C TYR A 45 0.85 0.55 -13.02
N MET A 46 2.08 0.91 -12.69
CA MET A 46 2.85 1.87 -13.48
C MET A 46 3.90 1.15 -14.32
N GLU A 47 4.31 1.75 -15.44
CA GLU A 47 5.34 1.17 -16.28
C GLU A 47 6.61 0.88 -15.47
N THR A 48 7.29 -0.22 -15.79
CA THR A 48 8.37 -0.77 -14.97
C THR A 48 9.47 0.26 -14.68
N GLN A 49 9.78 1.14 -15.63
CA GLN A 49 10.77 2.21 -15.45
C GLN A 49 10.41 3.17 -14.30
N TRP A 50 9.13 3.48 -14.10
CA TRP A 50 8.67 4.40 -13.07
C TRP A 50 8.68 3.75 -11.69
N SER A 51 8.16 2.52 -11.62
CA SER A 51 8.19 1.75 -10.37
C SER A 51 9.63 1.47 -9.91
N ASP A 52 10.53 1.19 -10.85
CA ASP A 52 11.97 1.09 -10.57
C ASP A 52 12.58 2.39 -10.06
N ALA A 53 12.20 3.53 -10.65
CA ALA A 53 12.67 4.84 -10.22
C ALA A 53 12.22 5.14 -8.78
N VAL A 54 10.99 4.78 -8.41
CA VAL A 54 10.47 4.92 -7.04
C VAL A 54 11.27 4.05 -6.06
N ILE A 55 11.54 2.79 -6.42
CA ILE A 55 12.33 1.86 -5.58
C ILE A 55 13.76 2.37 -5.37
N SER A 56 14.40 2.86 -6.43
CA SER A 56 15.74 3.47 -6.36
C SER A 56 15.74 4.75 -5.54
N TRP A 57 14.81 5.66 -5.81
CA TRP A 57 14.68 6.92 -5.07
C TRP A 57 14.53 6.68 -3.57
N ALA A 58 13.69 5.71 -3.18
CA ALA A 58 13.50 5.37 -1.78
C ALA A 58 14.80 4.87 -1.12
N ALA A 59 15.57 4.03 -1.80
CA ALA A 59 16.88 3.60 -1.29
C ALA A 59 17.84 4.79 -1.18
N GLU A 60 17.89 5.67 -2.18
CA GLU A 60 18.81 6.82 -2.18
C GLU A 60 18.56 7.79 -1.03
N HIS A 61 17.30 8.09 -0.72
CA HIS A 61 16.92 9.17 0.20
C HIS A 61 16.65 8.70 1.64
N LEU A 62 16.41 7.40 1.86
CA LEU A 62 16.04 6.84 3.16
C LEU A 62 17.11 5.84 3.64
N PRO A 63 18.19 6.31 4.30
CA PRO A 63 19.38 5.51 4.63
C PRO A 63 19.14 4.45 5.71
N GLN A 64 18.06 4.56 6.48
CA GLN A 64 17.57 3.53 7.39
C GLN A 64 16.12 3.25 7.02
N SER A 65 15.89 2.31 6.10
CA SER A 65 14.54 2.00 5.64
C SER A 65 14.24 0.51 5.48
N LEU A 66 12.96 0.16 5.62
CA LEU A 66 12.38 -1.13 5.27
C LEU A 66 11.29 -0.89 4.23
N PHE A 67 11.43 -1.50 3.06
CA PHE A 67 10.38 -1.55 2.05
C PHE A 67 9.61 -2.85 2.19
N VAL A 68 8.29 -2.77 2.31
CA VAL A 68 7.39 -3.92 2.27
C VAL A 68 6.53 -3.80 1.02
N MET A 69 6.52 -4.84 0.20
CA MET A 69 5.78 -4.87 -1.05
C MET A 69 4.93 -6.13 -1.13
N TYR A 70 3.67 -5.99 -1.52
CA TYR A 70 2.76 -7.09 -1.81
C TYR A 70 2.16 -6.92 -3.20
N GLU A 71 2.53 -7.80 -4.15
CA GLU A 71 2.13 -7.71 -5.56
C GLU A 71 2.04 -9.10 -6.21
N GLN A 72 1.69 -9.15 -7.50
CA GLN A 72 1.55 -10.37 -8.28
C GLN A 72 2.90 -10.89 -8.84
N ILE A 73 2.99 -12.20 -9.06
CA ILE A 73 4.07 -12.91 -9.78
C ILE A 73 3.49 -14.04 -10.66
N HIS A 74 4.37 -14.75 -11.36
CA HIS A 74 4.14 -15.93 -12.19
C HIS A 74 3.16 -15.70 -13.34
N PRO A 75 3.48 -14.80 -14.29
CA PRO A 75 2.55 -14.44 -15.38
C PRO A 75 2.34 -15.55 -16.43
N HIS A 76 3.19 -16.56 -16.50
CA HIS A 76 3.27 -17.41 -17.69
C HIS A 76 2.49 -18.71 -17.61
N ASP A 77 2.07 -19.13 -16.42
CA ASP A 77 1.28 -20.34 -16.24
C ASP A 77 -0.22 -20.09 -16.55
N PRO A 78 -1.09 -21.13 -16.54
CA PRO A 78 -2.51 -20.95 -16.84
C PRO A 78 -3.22 -19.93 -15.94
N PHE A 79 -2.95 -19.92 -14.63
CA PHE A 79 -3.57 -18.98 -13.70
C PHE A 79 -3.03 -17.57 -13.95
N GLY A 80 -1.71 -17.43 -14.11
CA GLY A 80 -1.06 -16.15 -14.41
C GLY A 80 -1.53 -15.49 -15.71
N ARG A 81 -1.84 -16.29 -16.74
CA ARG A 81 -2.43 -15.78 -17.99
C ARG A 81 -3.85 -15.25 -17.77
N ILE A 82 -4.69 -16.02 -17.07
CA ILE A 82 -6.05 -15.60 -16.72
C ILE A 82 -6.03 -14.33 -15.87
N MET A 83 -5.11 -14.25 -14.89
CA MET A 83 -4.89 -13.09 -14.05
C MET A 83 -4.53 -11.85 -14.88
N GLN A 84 -3.57 -11.96 -15.80
CA GLN A 84 -3.20 -10.84 -16.67
C GLN A 84 -4.36 -10.39 -17.57
N GLU A 85 -5.09 -11.33 -18.17
CA GLU A 85 -6.27 -11.01 -18.97
C GLU A 85 -7.35 -10.30 -18.17
N HIS A 86 -7.57 -10.73 -16.91
CA HIS A 86 -8.51 -10.09 -16.00
C HIS A 86 -8.14 -8.62 -15.77
N PHE A 87 -6.89 -8.34 -15.41
CA PHE A 87 -6.42 -6.97 -15.18
C PHE A 87 -6.38 -6.11 -16.45
N LEU A 88 -6.08 -6.72 -17.60
CA LEU A 88 -6.14 -6.02 -18.89
C LEU A 88 -7.57 -5.58 -19.23
N LYS A 89 -8.58 -6.45 -19.01
CA LYS A 89 -10.00 -6.11 -19.22
C LYS A 89 -10.46 -4.94 -18.34
N LEU A 90 -9.80 -4.73 -17.20
CA LEU A 90 -10.05 -3.62 -16.27
C LEU A 90 -9.21 -2.37 -16.57
N ASN A 91 -8.50 -2.31 -17.70
CA ASN A 91 -7.54 -1.24 -18.02
C ASN A 91 -6.50 -1.00 -16.92
N SER A 92 -6.08 -2.06 -16.22
CA SER A 92 -5.18 -2.02 -15.07
C SER A 92 -4.01 -2.99 -15.27
N THR A 93 -3.30 -2.83 -16.39
CA THR A 93 -2.20 -3.71 -16.80
C THR A 93 -1.14 -3.86 -15.70
N LEU A 94 -0.70 -5.11 -15.46
CA LEU A 94 0.37 -5.43 -14.53
C LEU A 94 1.72 -5.34 -15.25
N HIS A 95 2.36 -4.18 -15.21
CA HIS A 95 3.53 -3.85 -16.04
C HIS A 95 4.80 -4.60 -15.61
N ALA A 96 5.05 -4.68 -14.30
CA ALA A 96 6.29 -5.23 -13.76
C ALA A 96 6.46 -6.74 -14.02
N LEU A 97 5.37 -7.48 -14.19
CA LEU A 97 5.36 -8.94 -14.35
C LEU A 97 6.22 -9.44 -15.52
N GLN A 98 6.29 -8.68 -16.61
CA GLN A 98 7.05 -9.10 -17.80
C GLN A 98 8.57 -9.07 -17.56
N GLN A 99 9.06 -8.16 -16.71
CA GLN A 99 10.48 -8.03 -16.40
C GLN A 99 10.86 -8.77 -15.11
N TYR A 100 9.93 -8.84 -14.15
CA TYR A 100 10.13 -9.43 -12.83
C TYR A 100 9.07 -10.51 -12.56
N PRO A 101 9.15 -11.65 -13.26
CA PRO A 101 8.07 -12.63 -13.28
C PRO A 101 7.98 -13.49 -12.02
N ASP A 102 9.01 -13.53 -11.17
CA ASP A 102 9.07 -14.44 -10.01
C ASP A 102 9.75 -13.80 -8.79
N ALA A 103 9.69 -14.49 -7.65
CA ALA A 103 10.26 -14.01 -6.40
C ALA A 103 11.78 -13.74 -6.47
N ALA A 104 12.53 -14.51 -7.28
CA ALA A 104 13.97 -14.31 -7.44
C ALA A 104 14.27 -13.05 -8.27
N ALA A 105 13.49 -12.79 -9.32
CA ALA A 105 13.57 -11.60 -10.13
C ALA A 105 13.17 -10.34 -9.33
N GLN A 106 12.11 -10.41 -8.52
CA GLN A 106 11.72 -9.32 -7.61
C GLN A 106 12.80 -9.04 -6.56
N ARG A 107 13.42 -10.08 -6.00
CA ARG A 107 14.57 -9.91 -5.09
C ARG A 107 15.75 -9.23 -5.79
N ARG A 108 16.10 -9.69 -6.99
CA ARG A 108 17.18 -9.10 -7.80
C ARG A 108 16.91 -7.63 -8.10
N ARG A 109 15.67 -7.30 -8.48
CA ARG A 109 15.20 -5.94 -8.72
C ARG A 109 15.56 -5.00 -7.57
N PHE A 110 15.19 -5.34 -6.33
CA PHE A 110 15.50 -4.47 -5.18
C PHE A 110 16.99 -4.31 -4.93
N LEU A 111 17.75 -5.41 -5.02
CA LEU A 111 19.20 -5.37 -4.83
C LEU A 111 19.89 -4.49 -5.88
N ASP A 112 19.49 -4.61 -7.14
CA ASP A 112 20.04 -3.81 -8.25
C ASP A 112 19.64 -2.32 -8.16
N LYS A 113 18.58 -2.00 -7.40
CA LYS A 113 18.06 -0.65 -7.17
C LYS A 113 18.53 -0.03 -5.85
N GLY A 114 19.61 -0.56 -5.26
CA GLY A 114 20.30 0.07 -4.13
C GLY A 114 19.84 -0.42 -2.75
N TRP A 115 19.03 -1.46 -2.66
CA TRP A 115 18.70 -2.12 -1.39
C TRP A 115 19.79 -3.14 -1.01
N GLU A 116 20.10 -3.25 0.28
CA GLU A 116 21.24 -4.05 0.75
C GLU A 116 20.88 -5.53 0.97
N CYS A 117 19.68 -5.77 1.48
CA CYS A 117 19.16 -7.10 1.74
C CYS A 117 17.70 -7.15 1.29
N CYS A 118 17.27 -8.30 0.77
CA CYS A 118 15.91 -8.49 0.29
C CYS A 118 15.50 -9.95 0.44
N VAL A 119 14.31 -10.15 1.02
CA VAL A 119 13.61 -11.43 1.16
C VAL A 119 12.28 -11.30 0.45
N CYS A 120 11.93 -12.31 -0.35
CA CYS A 120 10.69 -12.36 -1.11
C CYS A 120 10.12 -13.78 -0.96
N LEU A 121 8.88 -13.87 -0.50
CA LEU A 121 8.14 -15.12 -0.32
C LEU A 121 6.86 -15.03 -1.14
N ASP A 122 6.46 -16.11 -1.81
CA ASP A 122 5.08 -16.19 -2.26
C ASP A 122 4.12 -16.32 -1.06
N MET A 123 2.83 -16.16 -1.29
CA MET A 123 1.87 -16.20 -0.18
C MET A 123 1.66 -17.60 0.39
N ASN A 124 2.04 -18.68 -0.32
CA ASN A 124 2.03 -20.02 0.26
C ASN A 124 3.17 -20.18 1.26
N ASP A 125 4.39 -19.80 0.90
CA ASP A 125 5.55 -19.78 1.79
C ASP A 125 5.28 -18.89 3.02
N PHE A 126 4.66 -17.73 2.82
CA PHE A 126 4.25 -16.84 3.92
C PHE A 126 3.20 -17.50 4.82
N TYR A 127 2.10 -18.01 4.24
CA TYR A 127 1.00 -18.58 4.99
C TYR A 127 1.44 -19.82 5.77
N LEU A 128 2.07 -20.79 5.10
CA LEU A 128 2.48 -22.06 5.68
C LEU A 128 3.68 -21.95 6.62
N GLY A 129 4.55 -20.96 6.39
CA GLY A 129 5.79 -20.79 7.14
C GLY A 129 5.69 -19.84 8.32
N LEU A 130 4.91 -18.75 8.19
CA LEU A 130 5.00 -17.60 9.11
C LEU A 130 3.72 -17.32 9.88
N VAL A 131 2.56 -17.76 9.39
CA VAL A 131 1.30 -17.60 10.12
C VAL A 131 1.20 -18.72 11.16
N PRO A 132 0.98 -18.40 12.45
CA PRO A 132 0.84 -19.42 13.48
C PRO A 132 -0.37 -20.33 13.26
N GLU A 133 -0.26 -21.60 13.64
CA GLU A 133 -1.33 -22.59 13.52
C GLU A 133 -2.63 -22.14 14.23
N GLU A 134 -2.51 -21.46 15.37
CA GLU A 134 -3.67 -20.86 16.07
C GLU A 134 -4.44 -19.88 15.19
N GLU A 135 -3.74 -19.07 14.38
CA GLU A 135 -4.38 -18.14 13.46
C GLU A 135 -5.03 -18.87 12.27
N TRP A 136 -4.47 -20.00 11.82
CA TRP A 136 -5.13 -20.85 10.80
C TRP A 136 -6.46 -21.38 11.35
N HIS A 137 -6.43 -22.05 12.51
CA HIS A 137 -7.65 -22.58 13.14
C HIS A 137 -8.69 -21.49 13.40
N ARG A 138 -8.24 -20.30 13.83
CA ARG A 138 -9.13 -19.15 14.05
C ARG A 138 -9.80 -18.71 12.74
N VAL A 139 -9.07 -18.63 11.63
CA VAL A 139 -9.61 -18.22 10.32
C VAL A 139 -10.52 -19.31 9.74
N GLU A 140 -10.11 -20.57 9.76
CA GLU A 140 -10.91 -21.72 9.29
C GLU A 140 -12.22 -21.89 10.06
N SER A 141 -12.29 -21.42 11.31
CA SER A 141 -13.53 -21.45 12.10
C SER A 141 -14.57 -20.40 11.70
N LEU A 142 -14.22 -19.41 10.87
CA LEU A 142 -15.12 -18.30 10.50
C LEU A 142 -16.20 -18.75 9.52
N GLU A 143 -15.84 -19.57 8.54
CA GLU A 143 -16.75 -20.13 7.55
C GLU A 143 -16.19 -21.44 6.97
N PRO A 144 -17.05 -22.39 6.56
CA PRO A 144 -16.61 -23.55 5.81
C PRO A 144 -15.96 -23.13 4.49
N PHE A 145 -14.79 -23.70 4.19
CA PHE A 145 -14.03 -23.41 2.97
C PHE A 145 -13.60 -24.74 2.31
N ASP A 146 -13.87 -24.89 1.01
CA ASP A 146 -13.55 -26.09 0.24
C ASP A 146 -12.71 -25.84 -1.03
N GLU A 147 -12.44 -24.57 -1.38
CA GLU A 147 -11.66 -24.15 -2.56
C GLU A 147 -10.14 -24.08 -2.29
N HIS A 148 -9.57 -25.11 -1.66
CA HIS A 148 -8.17 -25.11 -1.23
C HIS A 148 -7.18 -25.07 -2.41
N GLU A 149 -7.50 -25.72 -3.51
CA GLU A 149 -6.71 -25.73 -4.73
C GLU A 149 -6.67 -24.34 -5.39
N GLU A 150 -7.81 -23.66 -5.50
CA GLU A 150 -7.89 -22.30 -6.02
C GLU A 150 -7.17 -21.31 -5.12
N TRP A 151 -7.30 -21.45 -3.80
CA TRP A 151 -6.60 -20.63 -2.83
C TRP A 151 -5.09 -20.82 -2.93
N HIS A 152 -4.61 -22.07 -3.00
CA HIS A 152 -3.19 -22.36 -3.19
C HIS A 152 -2.66 -21.76 -4.50
N ALA A 153 -3.41 -21.90 -5.60
CA ALA A 153 -3.06 -21.28 -6.88
C ALA A 153 -2.98 -19.75 -6.74
N LYS A 154 -3.97 -19.11 -6.11
CA LYS A 154 -3.94 -17.66 -5.84
C LYS A 154 -2.73 -17.26 -5.01
N CYS A 155 -2.41 -18.01 -3.95
CA CYS A 155 -1.26 -17.73 -3.09
C CYS A 155 0.08 -17.88 -3.82
N SER A 156 0.20 -18.80 -4.77
CA SER A 156 1.39 -18.95 -5.63
C SER A 156 1.60 -17.79 -6.60
N HIS A 157 0.61 -16.92 -6.80
CA HIS A 157 0.64 -15.82 -7.76
C HIS A 157 0.75 -14.45 -7.13
N TYR A 158 0.87 -14.40 -5.80
CA TYR A 158 1.13 -13.19 -5.05
C TYR A 158 2.34 -13.41 -4.18
N PHE A 159 3.07 -12.34 -3.91
CA PHE A 159 4.24 -12.38 -3.04
C PHE A 159 4.21 -11.26 -2.02
N ILE A 160 4.91 -11.48 -0.92
CA ILE A 160 5.30 -10.46 0.03
C ILE A 160 6.83 -10.36 0.04
N LEU A 161 7.33 -9.13 -0.07
CA LEU A 161 8.75 -8.82 -0.11
C LEU A 161 9.07 -7.82 0.99
N THR A 162 10.18 -8.07 1.68
CA THR A 162 10.83 -7.07 2.54
C THR A 162 12.23 -6.82 2.04
N ALA A 163 12.57 -5.56 1.78
CA ALA A 163 13.92 -5.11 1.49
C ALA A 163 14.37 -4.11 2.55
N SER A 164 15.63 -4.22 2.99
CA SER A 164 16.19 -3.34 4.00
C SER A 164 17.38 -2.56 3.47
N ARG A 165 17.47 -1.30 3.88
CA ARG A 165 18.66 -0.48 3.76
C ARG A 165 19.07 0.01 5.13
N GLY A 166 20.36 -0.12 5.44
CA GLY A 166 20.89 0.21 6.75
C GLY A 166 20.82 -0.97 7.73
N SER A 167 21.82 -1.03 8.61
CA SER A 167 22.02 -2.14 9.55
C SER A 167 20.88 -2.33 10.54
N LEU A 168 20.19 -1.25 10.95
CA LEU A 168 19.09 -1.33 11.91
C LEU A 168 17.87 -2.06 11.34
N MET A 169 17.63 -1.89 10.03
CA MET A 169 16.45 -2.43 9.34
C MET A 169 16.61 -3.88 8.92
N LYS A 170 17.84 -4.38 8.81
CA LYS A 170 18.11 -5.77 8.43
C LYS A 170 17.41 -6.80 9.33
N ARG A 171 17.20 -6.46 10.61
CA ARG A 171 16.54 -7.32 11.59
C ARG A 171 15.01 -7.35 11.44
N ALA A 172 14.43 -6.43 10.68
CA ALA A 172 13.00 -6.34 10.41
C ALA A 172 12.58 -7.03 9.09
N LEU A 173 13.53 -7.68 8.40
CA LEU A 173 13.22 -8.50 7.23
C LEU A 173 12.37 -9.71 7.63
N LEU A 174 11.53 -10.16 6.69
CA LEU A 174 10.87 -11.44 6.82
C LEU A 174 11.90 -12.55 7.02
N PRO A 175 11.63 -13.51 7.92
CA PRO A 175 12.43 -14.71 8.00
C PRO A 175 12.35 -15.48 6.66
N HIS A 176 13.40 -16.22 6.34
CA HIS A 176 13.38 -17.09 5.17
C HIS A 176 12.44 -18.27 5.43
N ALA A 177 11.72 -18.72 4.41
CA ALA A 177 10.82 -19.86 4.54
C ALA A 177 11.55 -21.10 5.10
N PRO A 178 10.99 -21.79 6.09
CA PRO A 178 11.60 -22.98 6.67
C PRO A 178 11.68 -24.10 5.61
N GLY A 179 12.90 -24.54 5.27
CA GLY A 179 13.14 -25.68 4.37
C GLY A 179 14.07 -25.40 3.17
N ARG A 180 14.30 -24.14 2.81
CA ARG A 180 15.27 -23.79 1.76
C ARG A 180 16.65 -23.59 2.39
N LYS A 181 17.51 -24.61 2.32
CA LYS A 181 18.91 -24.55 2.82
C LYS A 181 19.65 -23.38 2.20
N THR A 182 19.78 -22.27 2.92
CA THR A 182 20.76 -21.22 2.60
C THR A 182 21.91 -21.33 3.58
N THR A 183 23.13 -21.46 3.04
CA THR A 183 24.39 -21.40 3.78
C THR A 183 24.61 -19.98 4.30
N ALA A 184 23.96 -19.62 5.41
CA ALA A 184 24.29 -18.42 6.17
C ALA A 184 24.21 -18.76 7.65
N SER A 185 25.34 -18.57 8.33
CA SER A 185 25.55 -18.85 9.75
C SER A 185 24.51 -18.16 10.62
N ALA A 186 23.77 -18.95 11.39
CA ALA A 186 22.89 -18.48 12.44
C ALA A 186 23.73 -18.04 13.65
N SER A 187 23.85 -16.73 13.85
CA SER A 187 24.27 -16.15 15.13
C SER A 187 23.96 -14.65 15.16
N ASP A 188 22.72 -14.27 15.46
CA ASP A 188 22.43 -13.14 16.37
C ASP A 188 20.92 -13.01 16.67
N SER A 189 20.37 -13.89 17.49
CA SER A 189 19.00 -13.78 17.98
C SER A 189 18.97 -12.97 19.27
N SER A 190 19.20 -11.66 19.17
CA SER A 190 18.78 -10.72 20.21
C SER A 190 17.37 -10.22 19.88
N PRO A 191 16.49 -9.95 20.87
CA PRO A 191 15.12 -9.51 20.61
C PRO A 191 15.10 -8.15 19.89
N VAL A 192 14.19 -8.01 18.92
CA VAL A 192 13.89 -6.75 18.24
C VAL A 192 13.42 -5.75 19.31
N PRO A 193 13.94 -4.51 19.34
CA PRO A 193 13.37 -3.49 20.20
C PRO A 193 11.89 -3.31 19.83
N SER A 194 10.99 -3.58 20.77
CA SER A 194 9.57 -3.29 20.60
C SER A 194 9.41 -1.78 20.42
N ILE A 195 9.29 -1.32 19.18
CA ILE A 195 8.78 0.02 18.89
C ILE A 195 7.28 -0.07 19.08
N SER A 196 6.85 0.00 20.35
CA SER A 196 5.44 0.19 20.65
C SER A 196 5.09 1.61 20.19
N PRO A 197 4.14 1.80 19.25
CA PRO A 197 3.66 3.13 18.92
C PRO A 197 3.17 3.75 20.24
N ARG A 198 3.72 4.91 20.59
CA ARG A 198 3.35 5.63 21.79
C ARG A 198 1.92 6.14 21.59
N ARG A 199 0.94 5.29 21.91
CA ARG A 199 -0.49 5.64 21.89
C ARG A 199 -0.71 6.64 23.02
N SER A 200 -0.47 7.92 22.75
CA SER A 200 -1.10 8.97 23.55
C SER A 200 -2.57 8.98 23.14
N PRO A 201 -3.50 8.64 24.02
CA PRO A 201 -4.92 8.83 23.72
C PRO A 201 -5.17 10.34 23.74
N ALA A 202 -4.88 11.01 22.62
CA ALA A 202 -5.46 12.31 22.37
C ALA A 202 -6.94 12.06 22.12
N ALA A 203 -7.76 12.15 23.18
CA ALA A 203 -9.20 12.15 23.05
C ALA A 203 -9.58 13.36 22.19
N LEU A 204 -9.78 13.12 20.89
CA LEU A 204 -10.34 14.11 19.99
C LEU A 204 -11.78 14.32 20.44
N ASN A 205 -12.12 15.53 20.86
CA ASN A 205 -13.52 15.91 21.07
C ASN A 205 -14.22 15.94 19.72
N VAL A 206 -14.80 14.80 19.33
CA VAL A 206 -15.61 14.68 18.12
C VAL A 206 -16.96 15.32 18.40
N ARG A 207 -17.20 16.49 17.80
CA ARG A 207 -18.55 17.05 17.73
C ARG A 207 -19.21 16.50 16.47
N THR A 208 -20.27 15.73 16.65
CA THR A 208 -21.11 15.30 15.53
C THR A 208 -21.83 16.51 14.97
N ALA A 209 -21.62 16.77 13.68
CA ALA A 209 -22.43 17.70 12.92
C ALA A 209 -23.39 16.87 12.06
N SER A 210 -24.69 17.15 12.14
CA SER A 210 -25.66 16.51 11.26
C SER A 210 -25.46 17.02 9.84
N VAL A 211 -24.83 16.22 9.00
CA VAL A 211 -24.73 16.47 7.56
C VAL A 211 -25.26 15.22 6.87
N GLY A 212 -26.34 15.35 6.10
CA GLY A 212 -26.83 14.27 5.26
C GLY A 212 -25.81 14.00 4.15
N LEU A 213 -25.02 12.95 4.31
CA LEU A 213 -24.01 12.55 3.34
C LEU A 213 -24.18 11.06 3.05
N GLU A 214 -24.53 10.77 1.81
CA GLU A 214 -24.49 9.41 1.27
C GLU A 214 -23.16 9.24 0.53
N GLY A 215 -22.47 8.12 0.78
CA GLY A 215 -21.17 7.84 0.16
C GLY A 215 -20.15 7.31 1.16
N LEU A 216 -19.68 6.07 0.96
CA LEU A 216 -18.51 5.52 1.65
C LEU A 216 -17.28 5.61 0.75
N GLY A 217 -16.08 5.76 1.32
CA GLY A 217 -14.83 5.76 0.57
C GLY A 217 -14.58 7.01 -0.29
N MET A 218 -15.04 8.18 0.17
CA MET A 218 -14.75 9.45 -0.51
C MET A 218 -13.32 9.92 -0.17
N ALA A 219 -12.61 10.42 -1.18
CA ALA A 219 -11.43 11.23 -0.95
C ALA A 219 -11.86 12.61 -0.44
N SER A 220 -11.05 13.23 0.42
CA SER A 220 -11.34 14.57 0.91
C SER A 220 -10.09 15.45 0.87
N THR A 221 -10.26 16.71 0.46
CA THR A 221 -9.21 17.71 0.52
C THR A 221 -9.78 19.04 1.00
N ARG A 222 -9.01 19.80 1.78
CA ARG A 222 -9.46 21.08 2.30
C ARG A 222 -9.18 22.18 1.29
N THR A 223 -10.22 22.86 0.81
CA THR A 223 -10.11 23.95 -0.17
C THR A 223 -10.15 25.35 0.46
N GLY A 224 -10.29 25.43 1.79
CA GLY A 224 -10.24 26.68 2.54
C GLY A 224 -10.44 26.48 4.04
N ALA A 225 -10.38 27.57 4.82
CA ALA A 225 -10.51 27.52 6.28
C ALA A 225 -11.80 26.81 6.75
N GLU A 226 -12.86 26.91 5.96
CA GLU A 226 -14.19 26.39 6.27
C GLU A 226 -14.76 25.54 5.12
N LYS A 227 -13.90 25.00 4.24
CA LYS A 227 -14.34 24.24 3.05
C LYS A 227 -13.57 22.94 2.90
N VAL A 228 -14.28 21.83 2.73
CA VAL A 228 -13.73 20.51 2.40
C VAL A 228 -14.37 20.02 1.11
N LEU A 229 -13.56 19.79 0.09
CA LEU A 229 -13.96 19.12 -1.14
C LEU A 229 -13.93 17.60 -0.92
N LEU A 230 -14.99 16.92 -1.33
CA LEU A 230 -15.16 15.49 -1.33
C LEU A 230 -15.29 15.02 -2.78
N THR A 231 -14.55 13.98 -3.13
CA THR A 231 -14.60 13.37 -4.47
C THR A 231 -14.73 11.85 -4.39
N GLY A 232 -15.42 11.27 -5.37
CA GLY A 232 -15.64 9.82 -5.43
C GLY A 232 -16.64 9.30 -4.39
N GLY A 233 -16.44 8.04 -4.00
CA GLY A 233 -17.28 7.31 -3.04
C GLY A 233 -18.38 6.47 -3.68
N SER A 234 -18.92 5.54 -2.90
CA SER A 234 -19.98 4.61 -3.30
C SER A 234 -21.24 4.84 -2.45
N SER A 235 -22.37 5.00 -3.11
CA SER A 235 -23.69 5.17 -2.49
C SER A 235 -24.61 4.02 -2.87
N ARG A 236 -25.84 4.00 -2.35
CA ARG A 236 -26.88 3.05 -2.76
C ARG A 236 -27.20 3.12 -4.27
N GLY A 237 -26.91 4.25 -4.92
CA GLY A 237 -27.09 4.45 -6.36
C GLY A 237 -25.85 4.14 -7.22
N GLY A 238 -24.78 3.58 -6.65
CA GLY A 238 -23.53 3.28 -7.36
C GLY A 238 -22.40 4.27 -7.05
N ARG A 239 -21.33 4.23 -7.87
CA ARG A 239 -20.16 5.11 -7.73
C ARG A 239 -20.57 6.56 -7.99
N MET A 240 -20.25 7.44 -7.05
CA MET A 240 -20.51 8.86 -7.16
C MET A 240 -19.41 9.52 -8.01
N ALA A 241 -19.79 10.04 -9.17
CA ALA A 241 -18.91 10.81 -10.05
C ALA A 241 -18.81 12.31 -9.68
N GLY A 242 -19.79 12.82 -8.94
CA GLY A 242 -19.90 14.24 -8.62
C GLY A 242 -19.00 14.68 -7.47
N SER A 243 -18.34 15.83 -7.64
CA SER A 243 -17.62 16.49 -6.55
C SER A 243 -18.61 17.21 -5.62
N ARG A 244 -18.37 17.14 -4.31
CA ARG A 244 -19.19 17.84 -3.29
C ARG A 244 -18.29 18.71 -2.42
N VAL A 245 -18.77 19.86 -1.98
CA VAL A 245 -18.05 20.70 -1.02
C VAL A 245 -18.85 20.81 0.26
N LEU A 246 -18.24 20.42 1.37
CA LEU A 246 -18.72 20.73 2.71
C LEU A 246 -18.24 22.12 3.10
N VAL A 247 -19.19 23.00 3.42
CA VAL A 247 -18.91 24.37 3.89
C VAL A 247 -19.39 24.53 5.32
N ARG A 248 -18.50 24.96 6.21
CA ARG A 248 -18.86 25.35 7.57
C ARG A 248 -19.47 26.75 7.54
N ARG A 249 -20.65 26.91 8.12
CA ARG A 249 -21.36 28.18 8.34
C ARG A 249 -21.63 28.34 9.84
N GLN A 250 -22.14 29.51 10.25
CA GLN A 250 -22.47 29.80 11.65
C GLN A 250 -23.46 28.77 12.26
N GLU A 251 -24.35 28.20 11.43
CA GLU A 251 -25.35 27.20 11.84
C GLU A 251 -24.87 25.74 11.72
N GLY A 252 -23.62 25.51 11.30
CA GLY A 252 -23.05 24.16 11.12
C GLY A 252 -22.55 23.89 9.70
N TRP A 253 -22.34 22.62 9.38
CA TRP A 253 -21.84 22.19 8.08
C TRP A 253 -22.98 22.00 7.09
N ARG A 254 -22.80 22.48 5.84
CA ARG A 254 -23.72 22.26 4.73
C ARG A 254 -22.99 21.59 3.57
N SER A 255 -23.63 20.63 2.91
CA SER A 255 -23.12 20.00 1.69
C SER A 255 -23.63 20.75 0.47
N ILE A 256 -22.73 21.04 -0.47
CA ILE A 256 -23.02 21.70 -1.74
C ILE A 256 -22.52 20.78 -2.86
N THR A 257 -23.40 20.43 -3.80
CA THR A 257 -22.98 19.73 -5.02
C THR A 257 -22.31 20.73 -5.94
N VAL A 258 -21.10 20.40 -6.40
CA VAL A 258 -20.40 21.22 -7.39
C VAL A 258 -20.66 20.62 -8.75
N GLU A 259 -21.44 21.32 -9.56
CA GLU A 259 -21.55 21.03 -11.00
C GLU A 259 -20.30 21.61 -11.70
N PRO A 260 -19.48 20.77 -12.35
CA PRO A 260 -18.32 21.26 -13.08
C PRO A 260 -18.77 22.15 -14.25
N SER A 261 -18.19 23.34 -14.40
CA SER A 261 -18.38 24.18 -15.59
C SER A 261 -17.67 23.63 -16.83
N VAL A 262 -16.79 22.65 -16.65
CA VAL A 262 -16.03 21.94 -17.68
C VAL A 262 -15.91 20.48 -17.26
N ASN A 263 -16.03 19.55 -18.20
CA ASN A 263 -15.88 18.12 -17.94
C ASN A 263 -14.44 17.81 -17.47
N LEU A 264 -14.24 17.78 -16.15
CA LEU A 264 -12.99 17.35 -15.51
C LEU A 264 -12.94 15.84 -15.65
N GLY A 265 -12.27 15.35 -16.70
CA GLY A 265 -12.21 13.94 -17.06
C GLY A 265 -12.02 13.02 -15.85
N HIS A 266 -12.70 11.88 -15.89
CA HIS A 266 -12.71 10.85 -14.87
C HIS A 266 -11.33 10.22 -14.66
N TYR A 267 -10.42 10.91 -13.97
CA TYR A 267 -9.16 10.33 -13.52
C TYR A 267 -8.93 10.70 -12.05
N SER A 268 -9.69 10.03 -11.20
CA SER A 268 -9.31 9.81 -9.80
C SER A 268 -9.60 8.34 -9.53
N LEU A 269 -8.60 7.51 -9.85
CA LEU A 269 -8.62 6.08 -9.57
C LEU A 269 -8.32 5.90 -8.08
N HIS A 270 -9.36 5.62 -7.30
CA HIS A 270 -9.21 4.83 -6.09
C HIS A 270 -9.51 3.37 -6.46
N SER A 271 -8.47 2.54 -6.53
CA SER A 271 -8.61 1.10 -6.51
C SER A 271 -8.63 0.62 -5.05
N HIS A 272 -9.83 0.33 -4.55
CA HIS A 272 -9.99 -0.74 -3.57
C HIS A 272 -11.22 -1.58 -3.95
N ARG A 273 -10.92 -2.87 -4.16
CA ARG A 273 -11.72 -4.09 -3.91
C ARG A 273 -12.86 -4.41 -4.88
N CYS A 274 -12.74 -5.59 -5.51
CA CYS A 274 -13.26 -6.81 -4.90
C CYS A 274 -12.08 -7.65 -4.41
#